data_AF-A0A1V2B388-F1
#
_entry.id   AF-A0A1V2B388-F1
#
_cell.length_a   1.000
_cell.length_b   1.000
_cell.length_c   1.000
_cell.angle_alpha   90.00
_cell.angle_beta   90.00
_cell.angle_gamma   90.00
#
_symmetry.space_group_name_H-M   'P 1'
#
loop_
_entity.id
_entity.type
_entity.pdbx_description
1 polymer ?
#
loop_
_entity_poly.entity_id
_entity_poly.type
_entity_poly.pdbx_seq_one_letter_code
_entity_poly.pdbx_strand_id
1 'polypeptide(L)' 'MGTSAEPPVPAATMITLVFEGDSCILVAKIVNGKHYSILSDYPGVPFAAYDDAGVAEWSCELDIYGKVRKLGNCLLLVMV' A
#
# COMPACT_ATOMS: atom_id res chain seq x y z
N MET A 1 -18.67 20.98 28.91
CA MET A 1 -17.47 20.64 28.12
C MET A 1 -17.91 19.60 27.11
N GLY A 2 -18.20 20.02 25.88
CA GLY A 2 -18.72 19.12 24.84
C GLY A 2 -17.56 18.40 24.16
N THR A 3 -17.51 17.07 24.27
CA THR A 3 -16.67 16.26 23.39
C THR A 3 -17.35 16.22 22.03
N SER A 4 -16.93 17.08 21.10
CA SER A 4 -17.30 16.96 19.69
C SER A 4 -16.62 15.71 19.15
N ALA A 5 -17.26 14.54 19.30
CA ALA A 5 -16.81 13.33 18.63
C ALA A 5 -16.99 13.56 17.12
N GLU A 6 -15.90 13.55 16.36
CA GLU A 6 -15.98 13.51 14.90
C GLU A 6 -16.89 12.35 14.48
N PRO A 7 -17.69 12.52 13.42
CA PRO A 7 -18.46 11.42 12.87
C PRO A 7 -17.51 10.27 12.51
N PRO A 8 -17.90 9.01 12.75
CA PRO A 8 -17.03 7.87 12.49
C PRO A 8 -16.62 7.85 11.02
N VAL A 9 -15.34 7.64 10.77
CA VAL A 9 -14.79 7.49 9.41
C VAL A 9 -15.58 6.39 8.69
N PRO A 10 -16.14 6.66 7.49
CA PRO A 10 -16.87 5.64 6.75
C PRO A 10 -16.00 4.39 6.53
N ALA A 11 -16.54 3.20 6.77
CA ALA A 11 -15.80 1.95 6.58
C ALA A 11 -15.24 1.80 5.14
N ALA A 12 -15.92 2.40 4.15
CA ALA A 12 -15.52 2.40 2.75
C ALA A 12 -14.27 3.26 2.42
N THR A 13 -13.78 4.05 3.38
CA THR A 13 -12.54 4.85 3.24
C THR A 13 -11.40 4.28 4.07
N MET A 14 -11.60 3.15 4.74
CA MET A 14 -10.62 2.56 5.64
C MET A 14 -9.60 1.74 4.85
N ILE A 15 -8.32 1.93 5.18
CA ILE A 15 -7.20 1.17 4.63
C ILE A 15 -6.59 0.38 5.77
N THR A 16 -6.44 -0.92 5.58
CA THR A 16 -5.68 -1.78 6.51
C THR A 16 -4.37 -2.16 5.85
N LEU A 17 -3.27 -1.86 6.52
CA LEU A 17 -1.91 -2.21 6.10
C LEU A 17 -1.40 -3.38 6.94
N VAL A 18 -0.77 -4.35 6.30
CA VAL A 18 -0.18 -5.53 6.96
C VAL A 18 1.33 -5.47 6.79
N PHE A 19 2.05 -5.66 7.89
CA PHE A 19 3.50 -5.60 7.95
C PHE A 19 4.12 -6.95 8.36
N GLU A 20 5.34 -7.20 7.93
CA GLU A 20 6.08 -8.43 8.25
C GLU A 20 6.68 -8.38 9.66
N GLY A 21 6.16 -9.20 10.58
CA GLY A 21 6.71 -9.37 11.93
C GLY A 21 6.88 -8.04 12.68
N ASP A 22 8.08 -7.82 13.23
CA ASP A 22 8.47 -6.58 13.92
C ASP A 22 9.10 -5.55 12.97
N SER A 23 9.04 -5.77 11.65
CA SER A 23 9.61 -4.87 10.65
C SER A 23 8.59 -3.85 10.14
N CYS A 24 9.08 -2.77 9.55
CA CYS A 24 8.24 -1.80 8.85
C CYS A 24 8.03 -2.16 7.36
N ILE A 25 8.21 -3.43 6.98
CA ILE A 25 8.06 -3.89 5.60
C ILE A 25 6.59 -4.15 5.32
N LEU A 26 6.02 -3.39 4.39
CA LEU A 26 4.63 -3.55 3.94
C LEU A 26 4.52 -4.80 3.06
N VAL A 27 3.62 -5.72 3.42
CA VAL A 27 3.40 -6.98 2.69
C VAL A 27 2.00 -7.08 2.09
N ALA A 28 1.02 -6.38 2.65
CA ALA A 28 -0.32 -6.34 2.07
C ALA A 28 -1.07 -5.05 2.38
N LYS A 29 -2.01 -4.71 1.48
CA LYS A 29 -2.98 -3.62 1.65
C LYS A 29 -4.37 -4.19 1.47
N ILE A 30 -5.31 -3.81 2.32
CA ILE A 30 -6.72 -4.18 2.21
C ILE A 30 -7.55 -2.89 2.15
N VAL A 31 -8.36 -2.76 1.10
CA VAL A 31 -9.25 -1.61 0.91
C VAL A 31 -10.59 -2.12 0.41
N ASN A 32 -11.68 -1.80 1.11
CA ASN A 32 -13.04 -2.19 0.71
C ASN A 32 -13.22 -3.68 0.41
N GLY A 33 -12.54 -4.54 1.19
CA GLY A 33 -12.57 -6.00 1.02
C GLY A 33 -11.74 -6.52 -0.16
N LYS A 34 -11.04 -5.65 -0.90
CA LYS A 34 -10.01 -6.07 -1.86
C LYS A 34 -8.67 -6.24 -1.18
N HIS A 35 -7.98 -7.32 -1.50
CA HIS A 35 -6.67 -7.64 -0.97
C HIS A 35 -5.62 -7.40 -2.05
N TYR A 36 -4.50 -6.82 -1.62
CA TYR A 36 -3.36 -6.57 -2.48
C TYR A 36 -2.11 -7.11 -1.82
N SER A 37 -1.37 -7.96 -2.52
CA SER A 37 -0.03 -8.37 -2.12
C SER A 37 0.98 -7.36 -2.60
N ILE A 38 1.84 -6.89 -1.70
CA ILE A 38 2.88 -5.90 -1.99
C ILE A 38 4.22 -6.61 -2.15
N LEU A 39 4.94 -6.32 -3.23
CA LEU A 39 6.33 -6.73 -3.40
C LEU A 39 7.26 -5.58 -3.06
N SER A 40 8.28 -5.90 -2.28
CA SER A 40 9.28 -4.96 -1.78
C SER A 40 10.69 -5.43 -2.10
N ASP A 41 11.61 -4.49 -2.33
CA ASP A 41 13.04 -4.78 -2.51
C ASP A 41 13.68 -5.16 -1.15
N TYR A 42 14.94 -5.57 -1.15
CA TYR A 42 15.69 -5.99 0.03
C TYR A 42 15.58 -5.05 1.25
N PRO A 43 15.59 -3.70 1.12
CA PRO A 43 15.39 -2.80 2.26
C PRO A 43 13.93 -2.63 2.69
N GLY A 44 12.98 -3.32 2.07
CA GLY A 44 11.54 -3.17 2.32
C GLY A 44 10.86 -2.07 1.52
N VAL A 45 11.49 -1.54 0.47
CA VAL A 45 10.89 -0.49 -0.37
C VAL A 45 9.87 -1.12 -1.33
N PRO A 46 8.57 -0.79 -1.23
CA PRO A 46 7.55 -1.38 -2.07
C PRO A 46 7.71 -0.90 -3.52
N PHE A 47 7.65 -1.83 -4.47
CA PHE A 47 7.76 -1.51 -5.89
C PHE A 47 6.63 -2.10 -6.74
N ALA A 48 5.76 -2.95 -6.21
CA ALA A 48 4.57 -3.41 -6.93
C ALA A 48 3.44 -3.84 -5.98
N ALA A 49 2.21 -3.78 -6.48
CA ALA A 49 1.05 -4.41 -5.86
C ALA A 49 0.25 -5.23 -6.85
N TYR A 50 -0.17 -6.40 -6.40
CA TYR A 50 -0.95 -7.36 -7.18
C TYR A 50 -2.28 -7.62 -6.48
N ASP A 51 -3.35 -7.72 -7.26
CA ASP A 51 -4.64 -8.19 -6.76
C ASP A 51 -4.66 -9.72 -6.59
N ASP A 52 -5.79 -10.24 -6.11
CA ASP A 52 -6.01 -11.68 -5.89
C ASP A 52 -5.91 -12.52 -7.19
N ALA A 53 -6.02 -11.90 -8.37
CA ALA A 53 -5.86 -12.56 -9.66
C ALA A 53 -4.40 -12.53 -10.16
N GLY A 54 -3.48 -11.91 -9.40
CA GLY A 54 -2.08 -11.72 -9.81
C GLY A 54 -1.90 -10.65 -10.87
N VAL A 55 -2.89 -9.76 -11.06
CA VAL A 55 -2.77 -8.61 -11.95
C VAL A 55 -2.13 -7.46 -11.21
N ALA A 56 -1.09 -6.87 -11.80
CA ALA A 56 -0.43 -5.70 -11.24
C ALA A 56 -1.40 -4.51 -11.27
N GLU A 57 -1.85 -4.08 -10.10
CA GLU A 57 -2.65 -2.86 -9.96
C GLU A 57 -1.75 -1.63 -10.10
N TRP A 58 -0.51 -1.71 -9.60
CA TRP A 58 0.56 -0.76 -9.87
C TRP A 58 1.94 -1.42 -9.76
N SER A 59 2.93 -0.83 -10.43
CA SER A 59 4.34 -1.19 -10.28
C SER A 59 5.25 -0.01 -10.55
N CYS A 60 6.46 -0.02 -10.02
CA CYS A 60 7.49 0.95 -10.35
C CYS A 60 8.86 0.28 -10.45
N GLU A 61 9.75 0.88 -11.23
CA GLU A 61 11.16 0.53 -11.26
C GLU A 61 11.93 1.63 -10.51
N LEU A 62 12.70 1.24 -9.50
CA LEU A 62 13.51 2.15 -8.71
C LEU A 62 14.97 2.13 -9.19
N ASP A 63 15.71 3.21 -8.95
CA ASP A 63 17.17 3.18 -8.99
C ASP A 63 17.75 2.75 -7.64
N ILE A 64 19.09 2.68 -7.54
CA ILE A 64 19.80 2.25 -6.33
C ILE A 64 19.60 3.18 -5.12
N TYR A 65 19.01 4.36 -5.33
CA TYR A 65 18.68 5.33 -4.29
C TYR A 65 17.18 5.36 -3.97
N GLY A 66 16.40 4.45 -4.53
CA GLY A 66 14.94 4.39 -4.31
C GLY A 66 14.15 5.41 -5.13
N LYS A 67 14.75 6.06 -6.14
CA LYS A 67 14.03 7.01 -7.00
C LYS A 67 13.29 6.28 -8.10
N VAL A 68 12.03 6.66 -8.31
CA VAL A 68 11.19 6.11 -9.41
C VAL A 68 11.78 6.50 -10.76
N ARG A 69 12.12 5.49 -11.56
CA ARG A 69 12.54 5.61 -12.97
C ARG A 69 11.39 5.34 -13.93
N LYS A 70 10.50 4.42 -13.57
CA LYS A 70 9.33 4.03 -14.37
C LYS A 70 8.16 3.71 -13.46
N LEU A 71 6.96 4.04 -13.91
CA LEU A 71 5.72 3.79 -13.21
C LEU A 71 4.75 3.07 -14.16
N GLY A 72 4.31 1.88 -13.77
CA GLY A 72 3.29 1.08 -14.44
C GLY A 72 1.97 1.19 -13.69
N ASN A 73 0.86 1.35 -14.44
CA ASN A 73 -0.52 1.46 -13.96
C ASN A 73 -0.64 2.16 -12.59
N CYS A 74 -0.57 3.48 -12.57
CA CYS A 74 -0.70 4.24 -11.33
C CYS A 74 -2.18 4.47 -11.01
N LEU A 75 -2.72 3.75 -10.02
CA LEU A 75 -4.03 4.08 -9.45
C LEU A 75 -4.01 4.39 -7.94
N LEU A 76 -2.92 4.13 -7.22
CA LEU A 76 -2.74 4.66 -5.86
C LEU A 76 -1.25 4.59 -5.49
N LEU A 77 -0.53 5.71 -5.59
CA LEU A 77 0.76 5.83 -4.92
C LEU A 77 0.47 6.06 -3.43
N VAL A 78 0.57 5.00 -2.62
CA VAL A 78 0.75 5.14 -1.17
C VAL A 78 2.17 4.67 -0.87
N MET A 79 3.14 5.51 -1.21
CA MET A 79 4.37 5.55 -0.43
C MET A 79 4.09 6.55 0.69
N VAL A 80 3.88 6.03 1.89
CA VAL A 80 3.61 6.74 3.15
C VAL A 80 2.16 7.22 3.31
#